data_AF-A0A0E4BPR3-F1
#
_entry.id   AF-A0A0E4BPR3-F1
#
_cell.length_a   1.000
_cell.length_b   1.000
_cell.length_c   1.000
_cell.angle_alpha   90.00
_cell.angle_beta   90.00
_cell.angle_gamma   90.00
#
_symmetry.space_group_name_H-M   'P 1'
#
loop_
_entity.id
_entity.type
_entity.pdbx_description
1 polymer ?
#
loop_
_entity_poly.entity_id
_entity_poly.type
_entity_poly.pdbx_seq_one_letter_code
_entity_poly.pdbx_strand_id
1 'polypeptide(L)'
;MPHDLRVFAYLIDPSKSVGNRQAPMSGVLINGKQHVFAEIAFAPLGFVLTGDVDPINFSLLDITPFGHSAFHHRETAFLKLPVVQISTWLPGDFRSKEQVARDVASNEVMGRVDLNVF
;
A
#
# COMPACT_ATOMS: atom_id res chain seq x y z
N MET A 1 12.24 -15.47 7.14
CA MET A 1 11.44 -15.01 5.99
C MET A 1 12.32 -15.08 4.73
N PRO A 2 11.79 -15.44 3.54
CA PRO A 2 12.52 -15.34 2.28
C PRO A 2 13.11 -13.93 2.07
N HIS A 3 14.31 -13.83 1.48
CA HIS A 3 15.05 -12.57 1.35
C HIS A 3 14.44 -11.58 0.36
N ASP A 4 13.61 -12.08 -0.55
CA ASP A 4 12.92 -11.37 -1.61
C ASP A 4 11.55 -10.82 -1.18
N LEU A 5 11.12 -11.10 0.06
CA LEU A 5 9.90 -10.55 0.59
C LEU A 5 10.21 -9.40 1.54
N ARG A 6 9.34 -8.39 1.53
CA ARG A 6 9.41 -7.25 2.46
C ARG A 6 8.03 -6.96 3.02
N VAL A 7 7.97 -6.65 4.32
CA VAL A 7 6.73 -6.31 5.00
C VAL A 7 6.82 -4.89 5.51
N PHE A 8 5.80 -4.10 5.20
CA PHE A 8 5.66 -2.73 5.64
C PHE A 8 4.42 -2.57 6.52
N ALA A 9 4.48 -1.64 7.47
CA ALA A 9 3.38 -1.32 8.38
C ALA A 9 3.02 0.16 8.37
N TYR A 10 1.76 0.44 8.68
CA TYR A 10 1.22 1.78 8.81
C TYR A 10 -0.01 1.81 9.73
N LEU A 11 -0.44 3.02 10.10
CA LEU A 11 -1.68 3.28 10.83
C LEU A 11 -2.76 3.81 9.89
N ILE A 12 -3.98 3.31 10.05
CA ILE A 12 -5.15 3.77 9.29
C ILE A 12 -5.74 4.99 10.00
N ASP A 13 -5.98 6.08 9.27
CA ASP A 13 -6.78 7.21 9.76
C ASP A 13 -8.28 6.82 9.75
N PRO A 14 -8.90 6.54 10.91
CA PRO A 14 -10.29 6.06 10.96
C PRO A 14 -11.30 7.16 10.60
N SER A 15 -10.90 8.43 10.66
CA SER A 15 -11.79 9.57 10.39
C SER A 15 -11.94 9.84 8.89
N LYS A 16 -10.92 9.48 8.10
CA LYS A 16 -10.87 9.77 6.65
C LYS A 16 -11.00 8.53 5.77
N SER A 17 -10.65 7.36 6.30
CA SER A 17 -10.67 6.11 5.55
C SER A 17 -12.10 5.58 5.36
N VAL A 18 -12.36 4.94 4.22
CA VAL A 18 -13.69 4.38 3.88
C VAL A 18 -13.89 2.94 4.35
N GLY A 19 -12.88 2.30 4.94
CA GLY A 19 -13.04 0.99 5.56
C GLY A 19 -11.77 0.15 5.57
N ASN A 20 -11.96 -1.15 5.74
CA ASN A 20 -10.91 -2.17 5.71
C ASN A 20 -10.63 -2.59 4.26
N ARG A 21 -9.40 -3.04 3.99
CA ARG A 21 -8.96 -3.51 2.67
C ARG A 21 -8.30 -4.86 2.82
N GLN A 22 -8.69 -5.81 1.99
CA GLN A 22 -7.98 -7.08 1.86
C GLN A 22 -7.78 -7.34 0.38
N ALA A 23 -6.53 -7.28 -0.04
CA ALA A 23 -6.14 -7.57 -1.41
C ALA A 23 -5.16 -8.74 -1.41
N PRO A 24 -5.45 -9.81 -2.17
CA PRO A 24 -4.45 -10.83 -2.41
C PRO A 24 -3.28 -10.24 -3.23
N MET A 25 -2.30 -11.08 -3.54
CA MET A 25 -1.16 -10.68 -4.36
C MET A 25 -1.64 -10.10 -5.69
N SER A 26 -1.37 -8.81 -5.88
CA SER A 26 -1.79 -8.01 -7.03
C SER A 26 -0.57 -7.38 -7.69
N GLY A 27 -0.60 -7.28 -9.02
CA GLY A 27 0.47 -6.65 -9.80
C GLY A 27 0.00 -5.33 -10.40
N VAL A 28 0.83 -4.29 -10.31
CA VAL A 28 0.63 -3.05 -11.06
C VAL A 28 1.88 -2.71 -11.85
N LEU A 29 1.71 -2.08 -13.01
CA LEU A 29 2.82 -1.64 -13.84
C LEU A 29 2.92 -0.12 -13.74
N ILE A 30 3.98 0.36 -13.09
CA ILE A 30 4.24 1.79 -12.88
C ILE A 30 5.58 2.10 -13.54
N ASN A 31 5.61 3.07 -14.46
CA ASN A 31 6.82 3.50 -15.16
C ASN A 31 7.64 2.34 -15.77
N GLY A 32 6.95 1.33 -16.32
CA GLY A 32 7.60 0.16 -16.91
C GLY A 32 8.10 -0.90 -15.91
N LYS A 33 7.93 -0.68 -14.61
CA LYS A 33 8.28 -1.64 -13.55
C LYS A 33 7.03 -2.33 -13.01
N GLN A 34 7.10 -3.65 -12.90
CA GLN A 34 6.05 -4.44 -12.26
C GLN A 34 6.25 -4.40 -10.74
N HIS A 35 5.26 -3.86 -10.03
CA HIS A 35 5.19 -3.90 -8.59
C HIS A 35 4.17 -4.96 -8.18
N VAL A 36 4.60 -5.92 -7.38
CA VAL A 36 3.75 -7.01 -6.88
C VAL A 36 3.62 -6.87 -5.38
N PHE A 37 2.39 -6.79 -4.89
CA PHE A 37 2.10 -6.57 -3.48
C PHE A 37 0.76 -7.18 -3.06
N ALA A 38 0.70 -7.59 -1.81
CA ALA A 38 -0.51 -7.99 -1.11
C ALA A 38 -0.75 -7.04 0.05
N GLU A 39 -2.01 -6.86 0.43
CA GLU A 39 -2.35 -5.91 1.48
C GLU A 39 -3.48 -6.38 2.37
N ILE A 40 -3.29 -6.18 3.67
CA ILE A 40 -4.33 -6.35 4.69
C ILE A 40 -4.36 -5.08 5.53
N ALA A 41 -5.50 -4.42 5.56
CA ALA A 41 -5.73 -3.18 6.27
C ALA A 41 -6.99 -3.31 7.14
N PHE A 42 -6.79 -3.36 8.46
CA PHE A 42 -7.86 -3.45 9.45
C PHE A 42 -7.58 -2.48 10.59
N ALA A 43 -8.45 -1.49 10.77
CA ALA A 43 -8.21 -0.41 11.73
C ALA A 43 -7.87 -0.96 13.14
N PRO A 44 -6.79 -0.45 13.78
CA PRO A 44 -6.00 0.73 13.41
C PRO A 44 -4.78 0.45 12.53
N LEU A 45 -4.48 -0.80 12.15
CA LEU A 45 -3.22 -1.19 11.50
C LEU A 45 -3.41 -1.65 10.06
N GLY A 46 -2.40 -1.42 9.24
CA GLY A 46 -2.32 -2.03 7.92
C GLY A 46 -0.92 -2.53 7.61
N PHE A 47 -0.89 -3.56 6.76
CA PHE A 47 0.31 -4.27 6.36
C PHE A 47 0.34 -4.41 4.84
N VAL A 48 1.49 -4.10 4.27
CA VAL A 48 1.78 -4.33 2.85
C VAL A 48 2.91 -5.34 2.76
N LEU A 49 2.68 -6.44 2.06
CA LEU A 49 3.70 -7.40 1.68
C LEU A 49 4.11 -7.09 0.24
N THR A 50 5.39 -6.91 -0.02
CA THR A 50 5.94 -6.75 -1.37
C THR A 50 7.01 -7.80 -1.65
N GLY A 51 7.25 -8.06 -2.93
CA GLY A 51 8.43 -8.83 -3.37
C GLY A 51 9.69 -7.97 -3.40
N ASP A 52 10.59 -8.26 -4.35
CA ASP A 52 11.89 -7.59 -4.59
C ASP A 52 11.78 -6.17 -5.16
N VAL A 53 10.71 -5.47 -4.79
CA VAL A 53 10.38 -4.13 -5.26
C VAL A 53 9.92 -3.29 -4.08
N ASP A 54 10.37 -2.04 -4.07
CA ASP A 54 9.92 -1.05 -3.10
C ASP A 54 8.40 -0.87 -3.17
N PRO A 55 7.76 -0.57 -2.02
CA PRO A 55 6.35 -0.28 -1.98
C PRO A 55 6.07 0.99 -2.79
N ILE A 56 4.88 1.03 -3.40
CA ILE A 56 4.42 2.18 -4.19
C ILE A 56 4.46 3.48 -3.36
N ASN A 57 4.26 3.35 -2.05
CA ASN A 57 4.37 4.45 -1.11
C ASN A 57 5.61 4.28 -0.21
N PHE A 58 6.60 5.14 -0.41
CA PHE A 58 7.86 5.15 0.34
C PHE A 58 7.73 5.60 1.80
N SER A 59 6.56 6.10 2.21
CA SER A 59 6.34 6.54 3.60
C SER A 59 6.07 5.39 4.58
N LEU A 60 5.80 4.18 4.07
CA LEU A 60 5.50 3.01 4.90
C LEU A 60 6.74 2.56 5.69
N LEU A 61 6.53 2.13 6.94
CA LEU A 61 7.63 1.68 7.78
C LEU A 61 7.98 0.23 7.44
N ASP A 62 9.23 -0.01 7.07
CA ASP A 62 9.75 -1.35 6.85
C ASP A 62 9.87 -2.11 8.18
N ILE A 63 9.09 -3.19 8.32
CA ILE A 63 9.07 -4.08 9.49
C ILE A 63 9.65 -5.46 9.17
N THR A 64 10.22 -5.64 7.97
CA THR A 64 10.91 -6.87 7.54
C THR A 64 11.95 -7.38 8.54
N PRO A 65 12.74 -6.52 9.22
CA PRO A 65 13.72 -6.99 10.21
C PRO A 65 13.13 -7.85 11.33
N PHE A 66 11.86 -7.64 11.72
CA PHE A 66 11.22 -8.46 12.76
C PHE A 66 10.97 -9.91 12.31
N GLY A 67 10.82 -10.14 11.00
CA GLY A 67 10.66 -11.48 10.40
C GLY A 67 11.89 -12.39 10.48
N HIS A 68 13.01 -11.86 10.96
CA HIS A 68 14.27 -12.58 11.19
C HIS A 68 14.57 -12.84 12.67
N SER A 69 13.72 -12.36 13.58
CA SER A 69 13.83 -12.65 15.01
C SER A 69 13.51 -14.12 15.33
N ALA A 70 14.07 -14.64 16.42
CA ALA A 70 13.76 -16.00 16.87
C ALA A 70 12.29 -16.11 17.31
N PHE A 71 11.68 -17.27 17.10
CA PHE A 71 10.24 -17.51 17.32
C PHE A 71 9.73 -17.21 18.75
N HIS A 72 10.62 -17.19 19.74
CA HIS A 72 10.30 -16.85 21.14
C HIS A 72 11.01 -15.60 21.66
N HIS A 73 11.61 -14.81 20.76
CA HIS A 73 12.20 -13.54 21.10
C HIS A 73 11.10 -12.52 21.41
N ARG A 74 11.18 -11.88 22.57
CA ARG A 74 10.27 -10.81 22.97
C ARG A 74 11.09 -9.56 23.21
N GLU A 75 10.73 -8.51 22.50
CA GLU A 75 11.39 -7.22 22.62
C GLU A 75 10.35 -6.11 22.48
N THR A 76 10.55 -5.03 23.22
CA THR A 76 9.69 -3.85 23.14
C THR A 76 10.31 -2.89 22.14
N ALA A 77 9.58 -2.61 21.04
CA ALA A 77 9.97 -1.63 20.05
C ALA A 77 8.98 -0.45 20.04
N PHE A 78 9.51 0.78 19.98
CA PHE A 78 8.72 1.98 19.79
C PHE A 78 8.79 2.40 18.32
N LEU A 79 7.74 2.10 17.57
CA LEU A 79 7.67 2.37 16.13
C LEU A 79 6.90 3.66 15.86
N LYS A 80 7.49 4.54 15.05
CA LYS A 80 6.80 5.73 14.53
C LYS A 80 6.12 5.36 13.21
N LEU A 81 4.94 4.75 13.30
CA LEU A 81 4.18 4.36 12.12
C LEU A 81 3.58 5.59 11.41
N PRO A 82 3.65 5.66 10.07
CA PRO A 82 2.96 6.70 9.32
C PRO A 82 1.45 6.50 9.41
N VAL A 83 0.71 7.60 9.45
CA VAL A 83 -0.75 7.60 9.37
C VAL A 83 -1.16 7.84 7.93
N VAL A 84 -1.92 6.90 7.36
CA VAL A 84 -2.39 6.97 5.96
C VAL A 84 -3.90 6.81 5.90
N GLN A 85 -4.49 7.35 4.83
CA GLN A 85 -5.90 7.21 4.54
C GLN A 85 -6.13 6.15 3.47
N ILE A 86 -7.18 5.36 3.64
CA ILE A 86 -7.63 4.38 2.66
C ILE A 86 -8.91 4.94 2.04
N SER A 87 -8.77 5.59 0.89
CA SER A 87 -9.89 6.23 0.17
C SER A 87 -10.48 5.34 -0.93
N THR A 88 -9.73 4.35 -1.39
CA THR A 88 -10.09 3.48 -2.52
C THR A 88 -9.91 2.00 -2.15
N TRP A 89 -10.56 1.11 -2.89
CA TRP A 89 -10.42 -0.34 -2.73
C TRP A 89 -9.12 -0.88 -3.35
N LEU A 90 -8.42 -0.07 -4.15
CA LEU A 90 -7.19 -0.45 -4.83
C LEU A 90 -6.05 -0.56 -3.82
N PRO A 91 -5.34 -1.69 -3.74
CA PRO A 91 -4.25 -1.84 -2.80
C PRO A 91 -3.10 -0.88 -3.15
N GLY A 92 -2.33 -0.47 -2.15
CA GLY A 92 -1.22 0.46 -2.32
C GLY A 92 -1.61 1.91 -2.66
N ASP A 93 -2.89 2.19 -2.88
CA ASP A 93 -3.40 3.54 -3.07
C ASP A 93 -3.73 4.17 -1.70
N PHE A 94 -3.04 5.27 -1.41
CA PHE A 94 -3.16 6.05 -0.17
C PHE A 94 -3.52 7.52 -0.43
N ARG A 95 -3.98 7.82 -1.66
CA ARG A 95 -4.39 9.18 -2.04
C ARG A 95 -5.62 9.62 -1.25
N SER A 96 -5.75 10.93 -1.08
CA SER A 96 -6.93 11.52 -0.45
C SER A 96 -8.13 11.49 -1.37
N LYS A 97 -9.34 11.56 -0.82
CA LYS A 97 -10.58 11.68 -1.61
C LYS A 97 -10.52 12.88 -2.55
N GLU A 98 -9.93 13.98 -2.11
CA GLU A 98 -9.76 15.21 -2.89
C GLU A 98 -8.70 15.06 -3.99
N GLN A 99 -7.64 14.28 -3.76
CA GLN A 99 -6.68 13.93 -4.81
C GLN A 99 -7.35 13.06 -5.87
N VAL A 100 -8.06 12.01 -5.46
CA VAL A 100 -8.78 11.12 -6.38
C VAL A 100 -9.81 11.91 -7.20
N ALA A 101 -10.61 12.79 -6.57
CA ALA A 101 -11.60 13.60 -7.27
C ALA A 101 -10.96 14.56 -8.29
N ARG A 102 -9.82 15.18 -7.95
CA ARG A 102 -9.07 16.04 -8.88
C ARG A 102 -8.51 15.25 -10.07
N ASP A 103 -7.97 14.06 -9.82
CA ASP A 103 -7.43 13.20 -10.87
C ASP A 103 -8.54 12.76 -11.84
N VAL A 104 -9.72 12.39 -11.31
CA VAL A 104 -10.89 12.04 -12.13
C VAL A 104 -11.35 13.22 -12.98
N ALA A 105 -11.52 14.41 -12.40
CA ALA A 105 -11.92 15.60 -13.13
C ALA A 105 -10.89 15.99 -14.21
N SER A 106 -9.59 15.82 -13.95
CA SER A 106 -8.53 16.09 -14.92
C SER A 106 -8.55 15.10 -16.09
N ASN A 107 -8.84 13.82 -15.81
CA ASN A 107 -8.97 12.78 -16.84
C ASN A 107 -10.21 12.97 -17.71
N GLU A 108 -11.32 13.45 -17.15
CA GLU A 108 -12.51 13.81 -17.94
C GLU A 108 -12.21 14.94 -18.94
N VAL A 109 -11.38 15.90 -18.55
CA VAL A 109 -10.97 17.02 -19.41
C VAL A 109 -9.97 16.60 -20.50
N MET A 110 -9.08 15.64 -20.22
CA MET A 110 -8.08 15.16 -21.19
C MET A 110 -8.64 14.18 -22.24
N GLY A 111 -9.90 13.76 -22.12
CA GLY A 111 -10.54 12.84 -23.07
C GLY A 111 -10.17 11.38 -22.84
N ARG A 112 -11.12 10.49 -23.13
CA ARG A 112 -10.94 9.04 -23.08
C ARG A 112 -9.82 8.63 -24.06
N VAL A 113 -8.72 8.12 -23.53
CA VAL A 113 -7.74 7.41 -24.36
C VAL A 113 -8.32 6.01 -24.58
N ASP A 114 -9.06 5.85 -25.68
CA ASP A 114 -9.43 4.52 -26.15
C ASP A 114 -8.13 3.79 -26.54
N LEU A 115 -7.75 2.80 -25.74
CA LEU A 115 -6.68 1.87 -26.10
C LEU A 115 -7.18 1.06 -27.30
N ASN A 116 -6.89 1.54 -28.50
CA ASN A 116 -7.01 0.76 -29.73
C ASN A 116 -5.97 -0.36 -29.67
N VAL A 117 -6.33 -1.47 -29.04
CA VAL A 117 -5.60 -2.72 -29.12
C VAL A 117 -6.06 -3.42 -30.40
N PHE A 118 -5.30 -3.23 -31.47
CA PHE A 118 -5.36 -4.06 -32.69
C PHE A 118 -4.43 -5.26 -32.53
#